data_AF-A0A8S3Y258-F1
#
_entry.id   AF-A0A8S3Y258-F1
#
_cell.length_a   1.000
_cell.length_b   1.000
_cell.length_c   1.000
_cell.angle_alpha   90.00
_cell.angle_beta   90.00
_cell.angle_gamma   90.00
#
_symmetry.space_group_name_H-M   'P 1'
#
loop_
_entity.id
_entity.type
_entity.pdbx_description
1 polymer ?
#
loop_
_entity_poly.entity_id
_entity_poly.type
_entity_poly.pdbx_seq_one_letter_code
_entity_poly.pdbx_strand_id
1 'polypeptide(L)'
;MDKSPIVVQRIRARKRLSGKNKCKRYVAKLERYSAKSLPDRPNCIHKKTYECNSLTMSDLIDFHTCFYKHRDKRSQDAFILKHMTISKVARYRPRKSKYVGRNSSNKYYIRLIKGEINYMIDTGVFRSVCKKNKRTSEIDAQNMQTMGIIKSAKVKDVNKLLTSHFGDSWRTFQILCFYDKLIPQNVETDVDQQEDEENICEENVDTPDVRI
;
A
#
# COMPACT_ATOMS: atom_id res chain seq x y z
N MET A 1 37.02 -37.63 -50.90
CA MET A 1 35.78 -36.89 -50.66
C MET A 1 35.30 -37.27 -49.27
N ASP A 2 35.68 -36.46 -48.28
CA ASP A 2 35.47 -36.75 -46.86
C ASP A 2 34.04 -36.39 -46.44
N LYS A 3 33.25 -37.41 -46.12
CA LYS A 3 31.91 -37.24 -45.55
C LYS A 3 32.05 -37.07 -44.04
N SER A 4 31.90 -35.83 -43.59
CA SER A 4 31.88 -35.50 -42.16
C SER A 4 30.65 -36.12 -41.47
N PRO A 5 30.79 -36.65 -40.25
CA PRO A 5 29.69 -37.31 -39.55
C PRO A 5 28.61 -36.31 -39.12
N ILE A 6 27.35 -36.64 -39.41
CA ILE A 6 26.17 -35.86 -39.03
C ILE A 6 25.93 -36.05 -37.53
N VAL A 7 26.19 -35.01 -36.74
CA VAL A 7 25.91 -34.98 -35.30
C VAL A 7 24.39 -34.81 -35.10
N VAL A 8 23.69 -35.91 -34.86
CA VAL A 8 22.26 -35.91 -34.52
C VAL A 8 22.09 -35.38 -33.09
N GLN A 9 21.76 -34.09 -32.96
CA GLN A 9 21.45 -33.50 -31.66
C GLN A 9 20.18 -34.14 -31.10
N ARG A 10 20.29 -34.76 -29.92
CA ARG A 10 19.13 -35.30 -29.19
C ARG A 10 18.24 -34.13 -28.76
N ILE A 11 17.19 -33.86 -29.53
CA ILE A 11 16.14 -32.89 -29.17
C ILE A 11 15.42 -33.45 -27.93
N ARG A 12 15.84 -33.01 -26.73
CA ARG A 12 15.13 -33.34 -25.50
C ARG A 12 13.73 -32.76 -25.61
N ALA A 13 12.71 -33.61 -25.47
CA ALA A 13 11.32 -33.16 -25.46
C ALA A 13 11.16 -32.05 -24.40
N ARG A 14 10.87 -30.82 -24.83
CA ARG A 14 10.58 -29.72 -23.89
C ARG A 14 9.34 -30.07 -23.09
N LYS A 15 9.43 -29.98 -21.76
CA LYS A 15 8.24 -30.05 -20.90
C LYS A 15 7.26 -28.99 -21.37
N ARG A 16 6.02 -29.41 -21.67
CA ARG A 16 4.93 -28.48 -22.00
C ARG A 16 4.74 -27.53 -20.82
N LEU A 17 4.77 -26.23 -21.10
CA LEU A 17 4.41 -25.20 -20.12
C LEU A 17 2.94 -25.38 -19.79
N SER A 18 2.64 -26.08 -18.69
CA SER A 18 1.28 -26.14 -18.18
C SER A 18 0.93 -24.77 -17.61
N GLY A 19 -0.13 -24.15 -18.12
CA GLY A 19 -0.59 -22.87 -17.60
C GLY A 19 -0.82 -22.97 -16.09
N LYS A 20 -0.24 -22.04 -15.31
CA LYS A 20 -0.29 -22.05 -13.83
C LYS A 20 -1.73 -22.22 -13.30
N ASN A 21 -2.70 -21.63 -14.00
CA ASN A 21 -4.13 -21.66 -13.64
C ASN A 21 -4.77 -23.06 -13.69
N LYS A 22 -4.19 -24.01 -14.45
CA LYS A 22 -4.70 -25.39 -14.54
C LYS A 22 -4.06 -26.32 -13.50
N CYS A 23 -3.03 -25.86 -12.80
CA CYS A 23 -2.38 -26.65 -11.77
C CYS A 23 -3.30 -26.76 -10.55
N LYS A 24 -3.71 -27.98 -10.19
CA LYS A 24 -4.57 -28.25 -9.02
C LYS A 24 -4.06 -27.58 -7.74
N ARG A 25 -2.73 -27.53 -7.55
CA ARG A 25 -2.11 -26.86 -6.40
C ARG A 25 -2.35 -25.36 -6.38
N TYR A 26 -2.33 -24.71 -7.54
CA TYR A 26 -2.59 -23.27 -7.66
C TYR A 26 -4.06 -22.95 -7.42
N VAL A 27 -4.97 -23.74 -7.99
CA VAL A 27 -6.42 -23.61 -7.74
C VAL A 27 -6.73 -23.76 -6.25
N ALA A 28 -6.22 -24.83 -5.61
CA ALA A 28 -6.39 -25.04 -4.17
C ALA A 28 -5.75 -23.93 -3.32
N LYS A 29 -4.67 -23.29 -3.80
CA LYS A 29 -4.06 -22.13 -3.14
C LYS A 29 -5.00 -20.92 -3.22
N LEU A 30 -5.56 -20.61 -4.38
CA LEU A 30 -6.51 -19.51 -4.55
C LEU A 30 -7.78 -19.72 -3.71
N GLU A 31 -8.32 -20.93 -3.71
CA GLU A 31 -9.52 -21.29 -2.94
C GLU A 31 -9.29 -21.15 -1.43
N ARG A 32 -8.07 -21.46 -0.95
CA ARG A 32 -7.68 -21.30 0.46
C ARG A 32 -7.73 -19.85 0.92
N TYR A 33 -7.39 -18.92 0.04
CA TYR A 33 -7.31 -17.48 0.33
C TYR A 33 -8.51 -16.70 -0.20
N SER A 34 -9.54 -17.38 -0.71
CA SER A 34 -10.82 -16.76 -1.05
C SER A 34 -11.82 -16.83 0.11
N ALA A 35 -12.73 -15.85 0.17
CA ALA A 35 -13.86 -15.89 1.08
C ALA A 35 -14.78 -17.07 0.76
N LYS A 36 -15.14 -17.86 1.78
CA LYS A 36 -16.06 -19.01 1.63
C LYS A 36 -17.52 -18.63 1.89
N SER A 37 -17.75 -17.81 2.91
CA SER A 37 -19.06 -17.38 3.37
C SER A 37 -18.94 -16.03 4.06
N LEU A 38 -20.06 -15.38 4.33
CA LEU A 38 -20.09 -14.21 5.20
C LEU A 38 -19.66 -14.59 6.63
N PRO A 39 -19.03 -13.66 7.37
CA PRO A 39 -18.61 -13.92 8.74
C PRO A 39 -19.82 -13.98 9.67
N ASP A 40 -19.84 -14.98 10.55
CA ASP A 40 -20.79 -15.02 11.66
C ASP A 40 -20.37 -14.07 12.77
N ARG A 41 -21.35 -13.54 13.52
CA ARG A 41 -21.08 -12.71 14.68
C ARG A 41 -20.39 -13.54 15.76
N PRO A 42 -19.22 -13.13 16.29
CA PRO A 42 -18.53 -13.89 17.31
C PRO A 42 -19.30 -13.83 18.65
N ASN A 43 -19.59 -15.00 19.22
CA ASN A 43 -20.09 -15.11 20.58
C ASN A 43 -18.90 -15.05 21.55
N CYS A 44 -18.69 -13.88 22.15
CA CYS A 44 -17.54 -13.65 23.01
C CYS A 44 -17.86 -13.87 24.50
N ILE A 45 -16.98 -14.58 25.22
CA ILE A 45 -17.08 -14.85 26.68
C ILE A 45 -15.90 -14.20 27.42
N HIS A 46 -15.43 -13.04 26.96
CA HIS A 46 -14.32 -12.34 27.60
C HIS A 46 -14.81 -11.24 28.54
N LYS A 47 -13.95 -10.87 29.50
CA LYS A 47 -14.20 -9.76 30.42
C LYS A 47 -14.29 -8.42 29.67
N LYS A 48 -14.79 -7.38 30.33
CA LYS A 48 -15.03 -6.00 29.83
C LYS A 48 -13.82 -5.28 29.20
N THR A 49 -12.65 -5.93 29.12
CA THR A 49 -11.44 -5.37 28.50
C THR A 49 -11.51 -5.31 26.97
N TYR A 50 -12.43 -6.05 26.34
CA TYR A 50 -12.62 -6.04 24.90
C TYR A 50 -14.05 -5.60 24.57
N GLU A 51 -14.20 -4.75 23.56
CA GLU A 51 -15.47 -4.15 23.14
C GLU A 51 -16.14 -4.95 22.01
N CYS A 52 -16.06 -6.28 21.99
CA CYS A 52 -16.63 -7.07 20.90
C CYS A 52 -18.15 -6.90 20.74
N ASN A 53 -18.85 -6.51 21.81
CA ASN A 53 -20.28 -6.20 21.76
C ASN A 53 -20.59 -4.89 21.03
N SER A 54 -19.67 -3.93 20.99
CA SER A 54 -19.87 -2.68 20.25
C SER A 54 -19.65 -2.84 18.75
N LEU A 55 -19.11 -3.97 18.31
CA LEU A 55 -18.86 -4.25 16.90
C LEU A 55 -20.18 -4.54 16.18
N THR A 56 -20.46 -3.82 15.10
CA THR A 56 -21.65 -4.05 14.27
C THR A 56 -21.40 -5.14 13.23
N MET A 57 -22.46 -5.71 12.66
CA MET A 57 -22.31 -6.65 11.54
C MET A 57 -21.71 -5.96 10.30
N SER A 58 -22.01 -4.67 10.11
CA SER A 58 -21.41 -3.88 9.03
C SER A 58 -19.89 -3.82 9.17
N ASP A 59 -19.38 -3.53 10.37
CA ASP A 59 -17.93 -3.49 10.63
C ASP A 59 -17.26 -4.84 10.31
N LEU A 60 -17.94 -5.95 10.65
CA LEU A 60 -17.46 -7.30 10.35
C LEU A 60 -17.43 -7.58 8.85
N ILE A 61 -18.49 -7.19 8.12
CA ILE A 61 -18.59 -7.35 6.67
C ILE A 61 -17.54 -6.50 5.97
N ASP A 62 -17.35 -5.25 6.41
CA ASP A 62 -16.36 -4.33 5.84
C ASP A 62 -14.94 -4.85 6.07
N PHE A 63 -14.64 -5.29 7.29
CA PHE A 63 -13.35 -5.90 7.61
C PHE A 63 -13.10 -7.16 6.76
N HIS A 64 -14.11 -8.02 6.65
CA HIS A 64 -14.03 -9.24 5.85
C HIS A 64 -13.81 -8.95 4.35
N THR A 65 -14.57 -8.00 3.81
CA THR A 65 -14.44 -7.56 2.42
C THR A 65 -13.06 -6.97 2.16
N CYS A 66 -12.55 -6.15 3.08
CA CYS A 66 -11.20 -5.59 2.99
C CYS A 66 -10.11 -6.66 3.07
N PHE A 67 -10.26 -7.64 3.97
CA PHE A 67 -9.30 -8.73 4.13
C PHE A 67 -9.19 -9.60 2.87
N TYR A 68 -10.33 -9.94 2.27
CA TYR A 68 -10.39 -10.79 1.07
C TYR A 68 -10.32 -10.01 -0.25
N LYS A 69 -10.11 -8.69 -0.22
CA LYS A 69 -9.91 -7.86 -1.42
C LYS A 69 -8.76 -8.38 -2.28
N HIS A 70 -7.72 -8.91 -1.65
CA HIS A 70 -6.60 -9.57 -2.31
C HIS A 70 -6.55 -11.05 -1.91
N ARG A 71 -6.40 -11.94 -2.90
CA ARG A 71 -6.30 -13.41 -2.70
C ARG A 71 -4.89 -13.90 -2.40
N ASP A 72 -3.95 -12.97 -2.24
CA ASP A 72 -2.55 -13.28 -2.00
C ASP A 72 -2.26 -13.37 -0.50
N LYS A 73 -1.58 -14.45 -0.11
CA LYS A 73 -1.16 -14.69 1.27
C LYS A 73 -0.38 -13.48 1.84
N ARG A 74 0.55 -12.92 1.05
CA ARG A 74 1.39 -11.80 1.48
C ARG A 74 0.54 -10.56 1.83
N SER A 75 -0.46 -10.26 1.02
CA SER A 75 -1.39 -9.15 1.24
C SER A 75 -2.30 -9.37 2.44
N GLN A 76 -2.79 -10.61 2.62
CA GLN A 76 -3.60 -10.98 3.80
C GLN A 76 -2.79 -10.94 5.09
N ASP A 77 -1.56 -11.49 5.09
CA ASP A 77 -0.64 -11.43 6.23
C ASP A 77 -0.33 -9.97 6.59
N ALA A 78 -0.02 -9.12 5.59
CA ALA A 78 0.20 -7.68 5.80
C ALA A 78 -1.04 -6.98 6.38
N PHE A 79 -2.24 -7.34 5.91
CA PHE A 79 -3.49 -6.82 6.45
C PHE A 79 -3.70 -7.21 7.93
N ILE A 80 -3.39 -8.45 8.30
CA ILE A 80 -3.46 -8.90 9.71
C ILE A 80 -2.46 -8.12 10.57
N LEU A 81 -1.23 -7.95 10.10
CA LEU A 81 -0.20 -7.20 10.82
C LEU A 81 -0.63 -5.74 11.08
N LYS A 82 -1.33 -5.10 10.13
CA LYS A 82 -1.88 -3.74 10.30
C LYS A 82 -2.91 -3.63 11.43
N HIS A 83 -3.61 -4.73 11.72
CA HIS A 83 -4.67 -4.85 12.72
C HIS A 83 -4.22 -5.57 14.00
N MET A 84 -2.91 -5.69 14.20
CA MET A 84 -2.32 -6.32 15.37
C MET A 84 -1.39 -5.33 16.06
N THR A 85 -1.44 -5.30 17.39
CA THR A 85 -0.40 -4.69 18.22
C THR A 85 0.44 -5.80 18.84
N ILE A 86 1.75 -5.73 18.64
CA ILE A 86 2.71 -6.63 19.26
C ILE A 86 3.33 -5.88 20.43
N SER A 87 3.19 -6.42 21.62
CA SER A 87 3.81 -5.88 22.84
C SER A 87 4.77 -6.91 23.43
N LYS A 88 5.89 -6.45 23.99
CA LYS A 88 6.76 -7.35 24.76
C LYS A 88 6.02 -7.78 26.03
N VAL A 89 6.15 -9.05 26.40
CA VAL A 89 5.53 -9.54 27.64
C VAL A 89 6.20 -8.83 28.83
N ALA A 90 5.40 -8.10 29.61
CA ALA A 90 5.92 -7.26 30.70
C ALA A 90 6.68 -8.06 31.79
N ARG A 91 6.31 -9.33 32.00
CA ARG A 91 6.97 -10.22 32.96
C ARG A 91 7.22 -11.59 32.35
N TYR A 92 8.49 -11.94 32.20
CA TYR A 92 8.88 -13.30 31.85
C TYR A 92 8.61 -14.22 33.05
N ARG A 93 7.85 -15.30 32.83
CA ARG A 93 7.65 -16.35 33.83
C ARG A 93 8.39 -17.60 33.35
N PRO A 94 9.54 -17.96 33.96
CA PRO A 94 10.24 -19.17 33.59
C PRO A 94 9.29 -20.36 33.82
N ARG A 95 9.07 -21.15 32.77
CA ARG A 95 8.33 -22.40 32.85
C ARG A 95 9.35 -23.52 32.97
N LYS A 96 9.03 -24.57 33.75
CA LYS A 96 9.81 -25.83 33.77
C LYS A 96 9.75 -26.60 32.43
N SER A 97 9.17 -26.01 31.39
CA SER A 97 8.96 -26.65 30.09
C SER A 97 10.24 -26.55 29.26
N LYS A 98 10.52 -27.58 28.46
CA LYS A 98 11.58 -27.55 27.45
C LYS A 98 11.33 -26.52 26.34
N TYR A 99 10.12 -25.97 26.24
CA TYR A 99 9.77 -24.99 25.20
C TYR A 99 10.02 -23.55 25.64
N VAL A 100 10.64 -22.77 24.76
CA VAL A 100 10.83 -21.33 24.95
C VAL A 100 9.47 -20.65 25.09
N GLY A 101 9.31 -19.87 26.16
CA GLY A 101 8.10 -19.10 26.39
C GLY A 101 7.85 -18.06 25.28
N ARG A 102 6.59 -17.65 25.11
CA ARG A 102 6.27 -16.53 24.22
C ARG A 102 6.81 -15.24 24.82
N ASN A 103 7.66 -14.54 24.08
CA ASN A 103 8.25 -13.27 24.50
C ASN A 103 7.42 -12.05 24.09
N SER A 104 6.38 -12.26 23.28
CA SER A 104 5.44 -11.24 22.83
C SER A 104 3.99 -11.60 23.16
N SER A 105 3.19 -10.56 23.40
CA SER A 105 1.74 -10.60 23.48
C SER A 105 1.18 -9.85 22.28
N ASN A 106 0.45 -10.58 21.46
CA ASN A 106 -0.24 -10.06 20.29
C ASN A 106 -1.69 -9.73 20.68
N LYS A 107 -2.13 -8.51 20.40
CA LYS A 107 -3.53 -8.10 20.56
C LYS A 107 -4.08 -7.68 19.20
N TYR A 108 -5.20 -8.29 18.81
CA TYR A 108 -5.88 -7.98 17.57
C TYR A 108 -6.98 -6.96 17.83
N TYR A 109 -7.20 -6.07 16.87
CA TYR A 109 -8.23 -5.05 16.94
C TYR A 109 -8.69 -4.66 15.54
N ILE A 110 -9.99 -4.46 15.39
CA ILE A 110 -10.53 -3.86 14.17
C ILE A 110 -10.36 -2.35 14.35
N ARG A 111 -9.58 -1.72 13.46
CA ARG A 111 -9.47 -0.27 13.43
C ARG A 111 -10.78 0.25 12.88
N LEU A 112 -11.68 0.64 13.77
CA LEU A 112 -12.75 1.55 13.41
C LEU A 112 -12.06 2.85 13.02
N ILE A 113 -11.92 3.11 11.72
CA ILE A 113 -11.48 4.40 11.24
C ILE A 113 -12.63 5.34 11.58
N LYS A 114 -12.63 5.88 12.80
CA LYS A 114 -13.40 7.07 13.17
C LYS A 114 -12.73 8.28 12.52
N GLY A 115 -12.65 8.27 11.20
CA GLY A 115 -12.65 9.48 10.40
C GLY A 115 -14.09 9.75 10.07
N GLU A 116 -14.54 11.00 10.17
CA GLU A 116 -15.93 11.37 9.92
C GLU A 116 -16.43 10.72 8.62
N ILE A 117 -17.61 10.11 8.66
CA ILE A 117 -18.32 9.48 7.53
C ILE A 117 -18.41 10.43 6.29
N ASN A 118 -18.16 11.72 6.49
CA ASN A 118 -18.43 12.80 5.56
C ASN A 118 -17.29 13.20 4.62
N TYR A 119 -16.08 12.63 4.69
CA TYR A 119 -15.02 13.09 3.77
C TYR A 119 -15.18 12.63 2.31
N MET A 120 -16.14 11.74 2.01
CA MET A 120 -16.47 11.34 0.62
C MET A 120 -17.96 11.36 0.27
N ILE A 121 -18.82 11.85 1.17
CA ILE A 121 -20.24 12.02 0.88
C ILE A 121 -20.50 13.51 0.74
N ASP A 122 -20.63 13.99 -0.51
CA ASP A 122 -21.23 15.29 -0.76
C ASP A 122 -22.71 15.21 -0.36
N THR A 123 -22.98 15.60 0.88
CA THR A 123 -24.35 15.58 1.42
C THR A 123 -25.19 16.74 0.88
N GLY A 124 -24.62 17.68 0.11
CA GLY A 124 -25.29 18.91 -0.32
C GLY A 124 -25.66 19.85 0.83
N VAL A 125 -25.35 19.47 2.08
CA VAL A 125 -25.63 20.25 3.28
C VAL A 125 -24.34 20.92 3.73
N PHE A 126 -24.33 22.25 3.68
CA PHE A 126 -23.22 23.04 4.22
C PHE A 126 -23.09 22.79 5.72
N ARG A 127 -21.96 22.22 6.15
CA ARG A 127 -21.59 22.07 7.57
C ARG A 127 -20.43 23.01 7.89
N SER A 128 -20.44 23.56 9.11
CA SER A 128 -19.30 24.34 9.60
C SER A 128 -18.11 23.41 9.88
N VAL A 129 -16.93 23.78 9.36
CA VAL A 129 -15.66 23.08 9.62
C VAL A 129 -15.06 23.52 10.98
N CYS A 130 -15.58 24.60 11.57
CA CYS A 130 -15.10 25.09 12.85
C CYS A 130 -15.59 24.23 14.02
N LYS A 131 -14.78 24.17 15.10
CA LYS A 131 -15.21 23.56 16.37
C LYS A 131 -16.50 24.23 16.88
N LYS A 132 -17.26 23.52 17.73
CA LYS A 132 -18.45 24.08 18.40
C LYS A 132 -18.11 25.42 19.05
N ASN A 133 -18.91 26.45 18.77
CA ASN A 133 -18.74 27.83 19.22
C ASN A 133 -17.50 28.58 18.67
N LYS A 134 -16.88 28.10 17.59
CA LYS A 134 -15.87 28.85 16.85
C LYS A 134 -16.45 29.32 15.52
N ARG A 135 -16.30 30.61 15.23
CA ARG A 135 -16.69 31.19 13.94
C ARG A 135 -15.48 31.29 13.02
N THR A 136 -15.69 31.26 11.71
CA THR A 136 -14.64 31.48 10.71
C THR A 136 -13.97 32.85 10.86
N SER A 137 -14.69 33.85 11.37
CA SER A 137 -14.17 35.18 11.70
C SER A 137 -13.13 35.19 12.83
N GLU A 138 -13.08 34.14 13.66
CA GLU A 138 -12.06 34.00 14.72
C GLU A 138 -10.78 33.32 14.21
N ILE A 139 -10.79 32.80 12.99
CA ILE A 139 -9.59 32.25 12.36
C ILE A 139 -8.80 33.45 11.83
N ASP A 140 -7.77 33.84 12.58
CA ASP A 140 -6.78 34.78 12.08
C ASP A 140 -5.96 34.08 10.99
N ALA A 141 -6.42 34.23 9.74
CA ALA A 141 -5.75 33.67 8.58
C ALA A 141 -4.44 34.43 8.39
N GLN A 142 -3.40 33.95 9.06
CA GLN A 142 -2.07 34.47 8.87
C GLN A 142 -1.72 34.31 7.39
N ASN A 143 -1.43 35.43 6.72
CA ASN A 143 -0.84 35.40 5.40
C ASN A 143 0.42 34.56 5.50
N MET A 144 0.36 33.33 4.97
CA MET A 144 1.50 32.45 4.94
C MET A 144 2.57 33.17 4.14
N GLN A 145 3.62 33.63 4.82
CA GLN A 145 4.72 34.26 4.13
C GLN A 145 5.31 33.20 3.19
N THR A 146 5.28 33.48 1.89
CA THR A 146 5.94 32.68 0.86
C THR A 146 7.45 32.93 0.94
N MET A 147 8.05 32.64 2.11
CA MET A 147 9.45 32.97 2.44
C MET A 147 10.45 31.90 1.99
N GLY A 148 10.03 30.98 1.12
CA GLY A 148 10.89 29.93 0.62
C GLY A 148 11.42 30.27 -0.76
N ILE A 149 12.73 30.47 -0.87
CA ILE A 149 13.45 30.08 -2.09
C ILE A 149 13.09 28.61 -2.31
N ILE A 150 12.33 28.32 -3.37
CA ILE A 150 11.99 26.95 -3.71
C ILE A 150 13.30 26.23 -4.01
N LYS A 151 13.52 25.07 -3.40
CA LYS A 151 14.69 24.24 -3.70
C LYS A 151 14.74 23.99 -5.20
N SER A 152 15.89 24.26 -5.82
CA SER A 152 16.10 24.09 -7.27
C SER A 152 15.67 22.70 -7.76
N ALA A 153 15.90 21.65 -6.96
CA ALA A 153 15.45 20.28 -7.24
C ALA A 153 13.92 20.19 -7.49
N LYS A 154 13.10 20.87 -6.69
CA LYS A 154 11.64 20.90 -6.89
C LYS A 154 11.24 21.68 -8.13
N VAL A 155 11.96 22.76 -8.43
CA VAL A 155 11.73 23.55 -9.66
C VAL A 155 11.99 22.68 -10.89
N LYS A 156 13.10 21.92 -10.89
CA LYS A 156 13.43 20.96 -11.96
C LYS A 156 12.35 19.88 -12.11
N ASP A 157 11.90 19.30 -11.01
CA ASP A 157 10.86 18.25 -11.00
C ASP A 157 9.51 18.76 -11.52
N VAL A 158 9.06 19.93 -11.05
CA VAL A 158 7.84 20.58 -11.54
C VAL A 158 7.96 20.90 -13.03
N ASN A 159 9.11 21.40 -13.50
CA ASN A 159 9.32 21.66 -14.93
C ASN A 159 9.25 20.36 -15.76
N LYS A 160 9.87 19.28 -15.28
CA LYS A 160 9.81 17.96 -15.91
C LYS A 160 8.37 17.45 -16.00
N LEU A 161 7.59 17.59 -14.92
CA LEU A 161 6.19 17.20 -14.88
C LEU A 161 5.34 18.00 -15.87
N LEU A 162 5.49 19.33 -15.90
CA LEU A 162 4.75 20.19 -16.81
C LEU A 162 5.09 19.89 -18.28
N THR A 163 6.37 19.70 -18.58
CA THR A 163 6.85 19.35 -19.93
C THR A 163 6.33 17.96 -20.34
N SER A 164 6.32 16.99 -19.42
CA SER A 164 5.80 15.65 -19.69
C SER A 164 4.31 15.60 -19.97
N HIS A 165 3.51 16.47 -19.34
CA HIS A 165 2.04 16.44 -19.47
C HIS A 165 1.50 17.37 -20.56
N PHE A 166 2.13 18.53 -20.75
CA PHE A 166 1.62 19.61 -21.61
C PHE A 166 2.55 19.94 -22.78
N GLY A 167 3.72 19.29 -22.87
CA GLY A 167 4.75 19.56 -23.88
C GLY A 167 5.56 20.82 -23.58
N ASP A 168 6.48 21.17 -24.49
CA ASP A 168 7.39 22.32 -24.34
C ASP A 168 6.66 23.68 -24.36
N SER A 169 5.46 23.71 -24.93
CA SER A 169 4.61 24.91 -25.03
C SER A 169 3.73 25.16 -23.81
N TRP A 170 3.98 24.49 -22.67
CA TRP A 170 3.12 24.59 -21.49
C TRP A 170 2.96 26.02 -20.95
N ARG A 171 3.93 26.91 -21.21
CA ARG A 171 3.87 28.34 -20.84
C ARG A 171 2.78 29.13 -21.57
N THR A 172 2.26 28.62 -22.68
CA THR A 172 1.17 29.27 -23.43
C THR A 172 -0.19 29.15 -22.73
N PHE A 173 -0.36 28.18 -21.82
CA PHE A 173 -1.62 27.97 -21.13
C PHE A 173 -1.81 28.97 -19.99
N GLN A 174 -2.87 29.78 -20.07
CA GLN A 174 -3.22 30.77 -19.05
C GLN A 174 -3.40 30.15 -17.65
N ILE A 175 -3.92 28.91 -17.58
CA ILE A 175 -4.08 28.18 -16.32
C ILE A 175 -2.74 27.86 -15.63
N LEU A 176 -1.62 27.88 -16.36
CA LEU A 176 -0.27 27.58 -15.84
C LEU A 176 0.58 28.84 -15.63
N CYS A 177 0.04 30.06 -15.82
CA CYS A 177 0.80 31.31 -15.67
C CYS A 177 1.41 31.52 -14.27
N PHE A 178 0.88 30.85 -13.25
CA PHE A 178 1.45 30.84 -11.90
C PHE A 178 2.89 30.29 -11.89
N TYR A 179 3.16 29.23 -12.65
CA TYR A 179 4.46 28.56 -12.69
C TYR A 179 5.53 29.35 -13.45
N ASP A 180 5.11 30.26 -14.33
CA ASP A 180 6.02 31.15 -15.07
C ASP A 180 6.86 32.01 -14.13
N LYS A 181 6.26 32.44 -13.01
CA LYS A 181 6.94 33.20 -11.95
C LYS A 181 7.86 32.33 -11.07
N LEU A 182 7.65 31.01 -11.05
CA LEU A 182 8.40 30.08 -10.21
C LEU A 182 9.61 29.47 -10.94
N ILE A 183 9.57 29.39 -12.27
CA ILE A 183 10.58 28.74 -13.10
C ILE A 183 11.24 29.81 -14.00
N PRO A 184 12.37 30.42 -13.57
CA PRO A 184 13.06 31.42 -14.37
C PRO A 184 13.48 30.83 -15.73
N GLN A 185 13.31 31.60 -16.81
CA GLN A 185 13.65 31.15 -18.17
C GLN A 185 15.14 30.85 -18.37
N ASN A 186 16.01 31.38 -17.50
CA ASN A 186 17.46 31.28 -17.64
C ASN A 186 18.10 30.12 -16.86
N VAL A 187 17.30 29.18 -16.33
CA VAL A 187 17.86 27.92 -15.83
C VAL A 187 18.11 27.04 -17.04
N GLU A 188 19.15 27.36 -17.80
CA GLU A 188 19.70 26.44 -18.79
C GLU A 188 20.00 25.14 -18.04
N THR A 189 19.31 24.09 -18.47
CA THR A 189 19.58 22.72 -18.04
C THR A 189 21.03 22.41 -18.42
N ASP A 190 21.96 22.69 -17.50
CA ASP A 190 23.17 21.89 -17.39
C ASP A 190 22.66 20.45 -17.34
N VAL A 191 22.90 19.74 -18.44
CA VAL A 191 22.59 18.33 -18.62
C VAL A 191 23.54 17.58 -17.70
N ASP A 192 23.25 17.64 -16.39
CA ASP A 192 23.87 16.81 -15.39
C ASP A 192 23.64 15.37 -15.84
N GLN A 193 24.76 14.70 -16.01
CA GLN A 193 24.87 13.33 -16.47
C GLN A 193 23.82 12.48 -15.77
N GLN A 194 23.07 11.79 -16.62
CA GLN A 194 22.05 10.83 -16.32
C GLN A 194 22.50 9.88 -15.20
N GLU A 195 22.20 10.20 -13.94
CA GLU A 195 22.08 9.17 -12.91
C GLU A 195 20.84 8.38 -13.33
N ASP A 196 21.09 7.23 -13.95
CA ASP A 196 20.11 6.19 -14.17
C ASP A 196 19.53 5.82 -12.80
N GLU A 197 18.46 6.53 -12.40
CA GLU A 197 17.52 6.04 -11.40
C GLU A 197 16.94 4.77 -12.00
N GLU A 198 17.63 3.67 -11.74
CA GLU A 198 17.19 2.32 -11.97
C GLU A 198 15.74 2.24 -11.51
N ASN A 199 14.89 1.97 -12.49
CA ASN A 199 13.49 1.66 -12.32
C ASN A 199 13.41 0.44 -11.39
N ILE A 200 13.34 0.69 -10.08
CA ILE A 200 13.10 -0.27 -8.99
C ILE A 200 11.64 -0.76 -9.11
N CYS A 201 11.35 -1.41 -10.24
CA CYS A 201 10.26 -2.34 -10.32
C CYS A 201 10.79 -3.62 -9.66
N GLU A 202 10.45 -3.82 -8.39
CA GLU A 202 10.75 -5.02 -7.60
C GLU A 202 10.66 -6.29 -8.46
N GLU A 203 11.80 -6.80 -8.92
CA GLU A 203 11.88 -8.10 -9.54
C GLU A 203 11.59 -9.12 -8.43
N ASN A 204 10.41 -9.74 -8.50
CA ASN A 204 10.05 -10.82 -7.59
C ASN A 204 10.97 -12.01 -7.86
N VAL A 205 12.13 -12.05 -7.21
CA VAL A 205 13.01 -13.21 -7.21
C VAL A 205 12.29 -14.33 -6.45
N ASP A 206 11.70 -15.26 -7.21
CA ASP A 206 11.19 -16.53 -6.71
C ASP A 206 12.39 -17.33 -6.13
N THR A 207 12.70 -17.14 -4.84
CA THR A 207 13.70 -17.95 -4.14
C THR A 207 13.23 -19.40 -4.08
N PRO A 208 14.01 -20.38 -4.59
CA PRO A 208 13.63 -21.79 -4.53
C PRO A 208 13.57 -22.28 -3.08
N ASP A 209 12.46 -22.94 -2.76
CA ASP A 209 12.11 -23.54 -1.47
C ASP A 209 13.15 -24.60 -1.07
N VAL A 210 14.10 -24.23 -0.19
CA VAL A 210 15.06 -25.15 0.42
C VAL A 210 14.33 -25.98 1.45
N ARG A 211 13.95 -27.20 1.07
CA ARG A 211 13.47 -28.22 2.01
C ARG A 211 14.68 -28.90 2.66
N ILE A 212 14.83 -28.72 3.97
CA ILE A 212 15.64 -29.56 4.87
C ILE A 212 14.74 -30.66 5.40
#